data_AF-A0A8T4VTN9-F1
#
_entry.id   AF-A0A8T4VTN9-F1
#
_cell.length_a   1.000
_cell.length_b   1.000
_cell.length_c   1.000
_cell.angle_alpha   90.00
_cell.angle_beta   90.00
_cell.angle_gamma   90.00
#
_symmetry.space_group_name_H-M   'P 1'
#
loop_
_entity.id
_entity.type
_entity.pdbx_description
1 polymer ?
#
loop_
_entity_poly.entity_id
_entity_poly.type
_entity_poly.pdbx_seq_one_letter_code
_entity_poly.pdbx_strand_id
1 'polypeptide(L)'
;MTELAILPSFITSFLLLAIAVYLLTRRTRKPYIPTLSLLCFVLFLWNAGHIMTNVTEGDLVWANLSSLALIFIPAVGFHFTAEYTGYFRSRYYLLAYLPAVLLAVSVPLEQYVTGTVYLAYGWEPVYDDTYLVINSWMGLFFLFLSALLLVRHYRESVGIKKRQILFILM
;
A
#
# COMPACT_ATOMS: atom_id res chain seq x y z
N MET A 1 -0.96 20.10 10.83
CA MET A 1 -2.22 19.38 11.14
C MET A 1 -2.88 20.02 12.34
N THR A 2 -4.20 20.22 12.30
CA THR A 2 -4.97 20.46 13.53
C THR A 2 -4.93 19.19 14.39
N GLU A 3 -4.89 19.31 15.72
CA GLU A 3 -4.85 18.16 16.64
C GLU A 3 -5.98 17.15 16.36
N LEU A 4 -7.13 17.62 15.85
CA LEU A 4 -8.26 16.79 15.43
C LEU A 4 -7.95 15.85 14.24
N ALA A 5 -7.06 16.23 13.31
CA ALA A 5 -6.76 15.43 12.12
C ALA A 5 -5.79 14.28 12.41
N ILE A 6 -5.06 14.32 13.52
CA ILE A 6 -4.06 13.30 13.90
C ILE A 6 -4.75 12.08 14.53
N LEU A 7 -5.84 12.28 15.26
CA LEU A 7 -6.52 11.23 16.01
C LEU A 7 -7.01 10.07 15.12
N PRO A 8 -7.71 10.30 13.97
CA PRO A 8 -8.12 9.21 13.10
C PRO A 8 -6.93 8.45 12.54
N SER A 9 -5.89 9.14 12.06
CA SER A 9 -4.69 8.52 11.51
C SER A 9 -3.95 7.66 12.54
N PHE A 10 -3.90 8.11 13.80
CA PHE A 10 -3.32 7.35 14.90
C PHE A 10 -4.12 6.07 15.19
N ILE A 11 -5.45 6.17 15.29
CA ILE A 11 -6.33 5.01 15.49
C ILE A 11 -6.17 4.01 14.35
N THR A 12 -6.18 4.49 13.09
CA THR A 12 -5.99 3.64 11.92
C THR A 12 -4.63 2.95 11.93
N SER A 13 -3.56 3.67 12.28
CA SER A 13 -2.21 3.10 12.38
C SER A 13 -2.15 1.99 13.43
N PHE A 14 -2.70 2.24 14.62
CA PHE A 14 -2.76 1.25 15.69
C PHE A 14 -3.55 0.00 15.27
N LEU A 15 -4.72 0.19 14.65
CA LEU A 15 -5.55 -0.92 14.17
C LEU A 15 -4.85 -1.72 13.08
N LEU A 16 -4.19 -1.07 12.12
CA LEU A 16 -3.44 -1.74 11.05
C LEU A 16 -2.31 -2.61 11.62
N LEU A 17 -1.56 -2.09 12.58
CA LEU A 17 -0.51 -2.85 13.25
C LEU A 17 -1.09 -4.01 14.06
N ALA A 18 -2.15 -3.77 14.83
CA ALA A 18 -2.83 -4.80 15.61
C ALA A 18 -3.37 -5.93 14.73
N ILE A 19 -3.99 -5.61 13.59
CA ILE A 19 -4.48 -6.58 12.61
C ILE A 19 -3.30 -7.35 12.00
N ALA A 20 -2.21 -6.67 11.62
CA ALA A 20 -1.03 -7.32 11.05
C ALA A 20 -0.45 -8.38 12.01
N VAL A 21 -0.28 -8.04 13.28
CA VAL A 21 0.21 -8.96 14.33
C VAL A 21 -0.81 -10.07 14.61
N TYR A 22 -2.10 -9.73 14.70
CA TYR A 22 -3.16 -10.70 14.91
C TYR A 22 -3.21 -11.77 13.81
N LEU A 23 -3.08 -11.35 12.55
CA LEU A 23 -3.08 -12.27 11.40
C LEU A 23 -1.90 -13.25 11.44
N LEU A 24 -0.72 -12.82 11.91
CA LEU A 24 0.46 -13.69 12.03
C LEU A 24 0.38 -14.65 13.21
N THR A 25 -0.30 -14.26 14.29
CA THR A 25 -0.46 -15.10 15.49
C THR A 25 -1.58 -16.12 15.33
N ARG A 26 -2.50 -15.93 14.39
CA ARG A 26 -3.60 -16.87 14.13
C ARG A 26 -3.08 -18.12 13.42
N ARG A 27 -3.48 -19.30 13.91
CA ARG A 27 -3.08 -20.62 13.35
C ARG A 27 -3.62 -20.92 11.94
N THR A 28 -4.32 -19.99 11.32
CA THR A 28 -4.99 -20.20 10.02
C THR A 28 -3.95 -20.22 8.90
N ARG A 29 -3.89 -21.32 8.15
CA ARG A 29 -2.83 -21.58 7.13
C ARG A 29 -3.22 -21.15 5.71
N LYS A 30 -4.07 -20.13 5.55
CA LYS A 30 -4.42 -19.67 4.20
C LYS A 30 -3.22 -18.90 3.61
N PRO A 31 -2.85 -19.13 2.35
CA PRO A 31 -1.62 -18.59 1.77
C PRO A 31 -1.66 -17.06 1.64
N TYR A 32 -2.83 -16.44 1.56
CA TYR A 32 -3.01 -14.99 1.52
C TYR A 32 -2.91 -14.29 2.89
N ILE A 33 -2.86 -15.01 4.01
CA ILE A 33 -2.83 -14.38 5.36
C ILE A 33 -1.51 -13.63 5.61
N PRO A 34 -0.33 -14.21 5.34
CA PRO A 34 0.94 -13.49 5.47
C PRO A 34 0.99 -12.24 4.59
N THR A 35 0.42 -12.29 3.39
CA THR A 35 0.45 -11.16 2.45
C THR A 35 -0.54 -10.07 2.83
N LEU A 36 -1.70 -10.42 3.38
CA LEU A 36 -2.62 -9.47 4.00
C LEU A 36 -1.99 -8.80 5.23
N SER A 37 -1.29 -9.57 6.07
CA SER A 37 -0.54 -9.01 7.21
C SER A 37 0.53 -8.02 6.74
N LEU A 38 1.29 -8.37 5.68
CA LEU A 38 2.27 -7.49 5.07
C LEU A 38 1.61 -6.21 4.52
N LEU A 39 0.45 -6.30 3.88
CA LEU A 39 -0.30 -5.13 3.39
C LEU A 39 -0.69 -4.21 4.55
N CYS A 40 -1.25 -4.76 5.62
CA CYS A 40 -1.58 -3.99 6.83
C CYS A 40 -0.34 -3.33 7.43
N PHE A 41 0.80 -4.04 7.47
CA PHE A 41 2.05 -3.50 7.99
C PHE A 41 2.61 -2.36 7.13
N VAL A 42 2.57 -2.48 5.80
CA VAL A 42 3.03 -1.40 4.90
C VAL A 42 2.12 -0.17 5.01
N LEU A 43 0.80 -0.36 5.07
CA LEU A 43 -0.14 0.74 5.31
C LEU A 43 0.08 1.41 6.68
N PHE A 44 0.45 0.63 7.70
CA PHE A 44 0.85 1.14 8.99
C PHE A 44 2.11 2.00 8.87
N LEU A 45 3.18 1.52 8.22
CA LEU A 45 4.42 2.28 8.06
C LEU A 45 4.20 3.59 7.30
N TRP A 46 3.36 3.57 6.26
CA TRP A 46 3.01 4.78 5.51
C TRP A 46 2.32 5.82 6.41
N ASN A 47 1.25 5.42 7.11
CA ASN A 47 0.51 6.30 8.01
C ASN A 47 1.35 6.77 9.21
N ALA A 48 2.09 5.87 9.85
CA ALA A 48 2.95 6.20 10.99
C ALA A 48 4.06 7.17 10.55
N GLY A 49 4.68 6.95 9.39
CA GLY A 49 5.67 7.87 8.83
C GLY A 49 5.06 9.26 8.54
N HIS A 50 3.84 9.32 8.02
CA HIS A 50 3.14 10.60 7.77
C HIS A 50 2.84 11.37 9.06
N ILE A 51 2.33 10.67 10.09
CA ILE A 51 2.11 11.24 11.42
C ILE A 51 3.43 11.76 12.00
N MET A 52 4.48 10.94 11.96
CA MET A 52 5.78 11.31 12.52
C MET A 52 6.39 12.50 11.78
N THR A 53 6.27 12.56 10.45
CA THR A 53 6.71 13.73 9.65
C THR A 53 6.01 15.00 10.13
N ASN A 54 4.73 14.92 10.46
CA ASN A 54 3.98 16.07 10.98
C ASN A 54 4.34 16.45 12.43
N VAL A 55 4.56 15.46 13.30
CA VAL A 55 4.94 15.67 14.71
C VAL A 55 6.36 16.19 14.85
N THR A 56 7.26 15.80 13.94
CA THR A 56 8.68 16.20 13.91
C THR A 56 8.93 17.41 13.01
N GLU A 57 7.88 18.17 12.69
CA GLU A 57 7.97 19.40 11.91
C GLU A 57 8.66 19.26 10.55
N GLY A 58 8.41 18.15 9.85
CA GLY A 58 8.89 17.92 8.49
C GLY A 58 10.22 17.18 8.40
N ASP A 59 10.62 16.42 9.41
CA ASP A 59 11.84 15.59 9.37
C ASP A 59 11.83 14.64 8.15
N LEU A 60 12.88 14.77 7.34
CA LEU A 60 13.08 14.04 6.10
C LEU A 60 13.15 12.52 6.32
N VAL A 61 13.64 12.07 7.47
CA VAL A 61 13.78 10.63 7.76
C VAL A 61 12.40 9.95 7.78
N TRP A 62 11.43 10.57 8.44
CA TRP A 62 10.06 10.06 8.51
C TRP A 62 9.32 10.19 7.18
N ALA A 63 9.59 11.27 6.43
CA ALA A 63 9.05 11.48 5.10
C ALA A 63 9.56 10.40 4.11
N ASN A 64 10.85 10.07 4.18
CA ASN A 64 11.47 9.00 3.41
C ASN A 64 10.91 7.63 3.77
N LEU A 65 10.74 7.33 5.06
CA LEU A 65 10.17 6.07 5.52
C LEU A 65 8.71 5.91 5.07
N SER A 66 7.90 6.97 5.17
CA SER A 66 6.53 6.97 4.67
C SER A 66 6.50 6.74 3.15
N SER A 67 7.39 7.40 2.41
CA SER A 67 7.48 7.29 0.95
C SER A 67 7.96 5.92 0.48
N LEU A 68 8.87 5.27 1.21
CA LEU A 68 9.24 3.88 0.97
C LEU A 68 8.02 2.97 1.10
N ALA A 69 7.25 3.11 2.18
CA ALA A 69 6.04 2.33 2.37
C ALA A 69 5.03 2.57 1.22
N LEU A 70 4.85 3.83 0.80
CA LEU A 70 3.98 4.22 -0.32
C LEU A 70 4.33 3.47 -1.62
N ILE A 71 5.62 3.37 -1.95
CA ILE A 71 6.11 2.66 -3.15
C ILE A 71 5.71 1.17 -3.14
N PHE A 72 5.70 0.53 -1.96
CA PHE A 72 5.41 -0.90 -1.84
C PHE A 72 3.92 -1.24 -1.77
N ILE A 73 3.03 -0.28 -1.44
CA ILE A 73 1.58 -0.54 -1.31
C ILE A 73 1.00 -1.26 -2.54
N PRO A 74 1.24 -0.81 -3.79
CA PRO A 74 0.61 -1.44 -4.95
C PRO A 74 1.11 -2.86 -5.22
N ALA A 75 2.41 -3.10 -5.07
CA ALA A 75 3.02 -4.42 -5.26
C ALA A 75 2.50 -5.43 -4.22
N VAL A 76 2.40 -5.01 -2.95
CA VAL A 76 1.86 -5.85 -1.88
C VAL A 76 0.36 -6.10 -2.05
N GLY A 77 -0.40 -5.09 -2.49
CA GLY A 77 -1.83 -5.24 -2.80
C GLY A 77 -2.08 -6.25 -3.93
N PHE A 78 -1.25 -6.21 -4.98
CA PHE A 78 -1.30 -7.21 -6.06
C PHE A 78 -0.91 -8.60 -5.57
N HIS A 79 0.15 -8.72 -4.76
CA HIS A 79 0.56 -9.99 -4.16
C HIS A 79 -0.56 -10.61 -3.31
N PHE A 80 -1.22 -9.81 -2.46
CA PHE A 80 -2.38 -10.25 -1.70
C PHE A 80 -3.49 -10.76 -2.63
N THR A 81 -3.81 -10.01 -3.69
CA THR A 81 -4.87 -10.37 -4.62
C THR A 81 -4.56 -11.66 -5.38
N ALA A 82 -3.32 -11.85 -5.81
CA ALA A 82 -2.86 -13.06 -6.49
C ALA A 82 -2.98 -14.30 -5.57
N GLU A 83 -2.54 -14.19 -4.33
CA GLU A 83 -2.63 -15.27 -3.32
C GLU A 83 -4.08 -15.55 -2.89
N TYR A 84 -4.91 -14.51 -2.78
CA TYR A 84 -6.32 -14.64 -2.41
C TYR A 84 -7.12 -15.37 -3.49
N THR A 85 -6.91 -15.00 -4.74
CA THR A 85 -7.65 -15.58 -5.87
C THR A 85 -7.13 -16.95 -6.31
N GLY A 86 -5.86 -17.27 -6.01
CA GLY A 86 -5.23 -18.55 -6.35
C GLY A 86 -5.05 -18.78 -7.86
N TYR A 87 -5.18 -17.74 -8.69
CA TYR A 87 -5.10 -17.86 -10.16
C TYR A 87 -3.70 -18.14 -10.68
N PHE A 88 -2.68 -17.68 -9.97
CA PHE A 88 -1.29 -17.93 -10.34
C PHE A 88 -0.78 -19.18 -9.62
N ARG A 89 -0.59 -20.28 -10.36
CA ARG A 89 0.02 -21.51 -9.81
C ARG A 89 1.52 -21.36 -9.54
N SER A 90 2.18 -20.43 -10.24
CA SER A 90 3.59 -20.10 -10.05
C SER A 90 3.74 -18.76 -9.35
N ARG A 91 4.82 -18.58 -8.57
CA ARG A 91 5.14 -17.35 -7.83
C ARG A 91 5.58 -16.18 -8.71
N TYR A 92 5.26 -16.18 -10.00
CA TYR A 92 5.61 -15.11 -10.94
C TYR A 92 5.01 -13.75 -10.56
N TYR A 93 3.92 -13.71 -9.80
CA TYR A 93 3.37 -12.46 -9.25
C TYR A 93 4.36 -11.74 -8.32
N LEU A 94 5.36 -12.42 -7.75
CA LEU A 94 6.42 -11.79 -6.97
C LEU A 94 7.33 -10.88 -7.82
N LEU A 95 7.34 -11.04 -9.14
CA LEU A 95 8.04 -10.09 -10.04
C LEU A 95 7.47 -8.67 -9.95
N ALA A 96 6.24 -8.52 -9.42
CA ALA A 96 5.65 -7.21 -9.14
C ALA A 96 6.48 -6.37 -8.15
N TYR A 97 7.31 -7.01 -7.30
CA TYR A 97 8.20 -6.29 -6.39
C TYR A 97 9.41 -5.68 -7.11
N LEU A 98 9.79 -6.16 -8.28
CA LEU A 98 10.98 -5.68 -8.99
C LEU A 98 10.90 -4.17 -9.33
N PRO A 99 9.83 -3.65 -9.95
CA PRO A 99 9.73 -2.21 -10.19
C PRO A 99 9.65 -1.41 -8.88
N ALA A 100 9.00 -1.93 -7.83
CA ALA A 100 8.92 -1.26 -6.53
C ALA A 100 10.30 -1.19 -5.84
N VAL A 101 11.11 -2.25 -5.89
CA VAL A 101 12.47 -2.27 -5.33
C VAL A 101 13.39 -1.33 -6.11
N LEU A 102 13.32 -1.33 -7.44
CA LEU A 102 14.11 -0.41 -8.27
C LEU A 102 13.77 1.05 -7.94
N LEU A 103 12.48 1.35 -7.77
CA LEU A 103 12.04 2.68 -7.37
C LEU A 103 12.46 3.01 -5.93
N ALA A 104 12.42 2.05 -5.00
CA ALA A 104 12.81 2.25 -3.61
C ALA A 104 14.29 2.65 -3.45
N VAL A 105 15.18 2.28 -4.39
CA VAL A 105 16.58 2.72 -4.40
C VAL A 105 16.71 4.24 -4.58
N SER A 106 15.74 4.90 -5.23
CA SER A 106 15.76 6.36 -5.40
C SER A 106 15.50 7.13 -4.09
N VAL A 107 14.94 6.49 -3.05
CA VAL A 107 14.69 7.13 -1.75
C VAL A 107 15.98 7.42 -0.97
N PRO A 108 16.86 6.45 -0.67
CA PRO A 108 18.12 6.73 0.03
C PRO A 108 19.12 7.55 -0.80
N LEU A 109 18.90 7.67 -2.11
CA LEU A 109 19.67 8.54 -2.99
C LEU A 109 19.17 9.99 -3.01
N GLU A 110 18.14 10.32 -2.20
CA GLU A 110 17.53 11.66 -2.14
C GLU A 110 16.96 12.13 -3.49
N GLN A 111 16.61 11.17 -4.35
CA GLN A 111 16.06 11.42 -5.69
C GLN A 111 14.53 11.34 -5.70
N TYR A 112 13.95 10.54 -4.80
CA TYR A 112 12.49 10.38 -4.72
C TYR A 112 11.81 11.50 -3.92
N VAL A 113 12.32 11.77 -2.71
CA VAL A 113 11.89 12.86 -1.83
C VAL A 113 13.00 13.89 -1.81
N THR A 114 12.71 15.10 -2.28
CA THR A 114 13.69 16.19 -2.41
C THR A 114 13.62 17.18 -1.24
N GLY A 115 12.59 17.07 -0.41
CA GLY A 115 12.40 17.88 0.78
C GLY A 115 11.04 17.67 1.43
N THR A 116 10.68 18.54 2.36
CA THR A 116 9.34 18.62 2.95
C THR A 116 8.83 20.05 2.86
N VAL A 117 7.51 20.21 2.69
CA VAL A 117 6.86 21.51 2.61
C VAL A 117 5.66 21.54 3.55
N TYR A 118 5.50 22.65 4.26
CA TYR A 118 4.33 22.87 5.09
C TYR A 118 3.18 23.40 4.24
N LEU A 119 2.09 22.64 4.20
CA LEU A 119 0.82 23.01 3.58
C LEU A 119 -0.22 23.32 4.67
N ALA A 120 -1.37 23.87 4.28
CA ALA A 120 -2.44 24.28 5.21
C ALA A 120 -2.92 23.16 6.17
N TYR A 121 -2.69 21.89 5.81
CA TYR A 121 -3.08 20.73 6.60
C TYR A 121 -1.90 20.00 7.26
N GLY A 122 -0.64 20.30 6.94
CA GLY A 122 0.51 19.58 7.51
C GLY A 122 1.78 19.62 6.67
N TRP A 123 2.84 19.01 7.19
CA TRP A 123 4.08 18.75 6.47
C TRP A 123 3.88 17.59 5.50
N GLU A 124 4.20 17.83 4.24
CA GLU A 124 4.16 16.84 3.18
C GLU A 124 5.54 16.69 2.52
N PRO A 125 5.93 15.47 2.12
CA PRO A 125 7.09 15.25 1.26
C PRO A 125 6.93 15.97 -0.08
N VAL A 126 8.01 16.61 -0.53
CA VAL A 126 8.15 17.09 -1.90
C VAL A 126 8.77 15.98 -2.71
N TYR A 127 8.05 15.51 -3.72
CA TYR A 127 8.50 14.44 -4.60
C TYR A 127 9.14 14.98 -5.86
N ASP A 128 10.09 14.23 -6.43
CA ASP A 128 10.46 14.43 -7.82
C ASP A 128 9.33 13.95 -8.75
N ASP A 129 8.95 14.79 -9.70
CA ASP A 129 7.83 14.53 -10.61
C ASP A 129 8.02 13.24 -11.42
N THR A 130 9.24 12.95 -11.86
CA THR A 130 9.52 11.76 -12.68
C THR A 130 9.29 10.49 -11.87
N TYR A 131 9.86 10.42 -10.67
CA TYR A 131 9.73 9.25 -9.81
C TYR A 131 8.32 9.07 -9.27
N LEU A 132 7.62 10.17 -8.93
CA LEU A 132 6.22 10.12 -8.51
C LEU A 132 5.31 9.64 -9.63
N VAL A 133 5.52 10.10 -10.87
CA VAL A 133 4.77 9.64 -12.04
C VAL A 133 5.01 8.16 -12.29
N ILE A 134 6.26 7.68 -12.19
CA ILE A 134 6.58 6.24 -12.29
C ILE A 134 5.83 5.45 -11.21
N ASN A 135 5.85 5.90 -9.96
CA ASN A 135 5.12 5.25 -8.87
C ASN A 135 3.62 5.17 -9.16
N SER A 136 3.05 6.27 -9.64
CA SER A 136 1.62 6.40 -9.93
C SER A 136 1.18 5.46 -11.06
N TRP A 137 1.94 5.38 -12.15
CA TRP A 137 1.67 4.46 -13.26
C TRP A 137 1.85 2.99 -12.86
N MET A 138 2.89 2.69 -12.11
CA MET A 138 3.10 1.36 -11.52
C MET A 138 1.91 0.97 -10.63
N GLY A 139 1.47 1.90 -9.79
CA GLY A 139 0.34 1.72 -8.88
C GLY A 139 -0.96 1.44 -9.63
N LEU A 140 -1.25 2.24 -10.65
CA LEU A 140 -2.42 2.08 -11.50
C LEU A 140 -2.40 0.73 -12.24
N PHE A 141 -1.26 0.32 -12.77
CA PHE A 141 -1.09 -0.97 -13.43
C PHE A 141 -1.41 -2.15 -12.51
N PHE A 142 -0.85 -2.17 -11.29
CA PHE A 142 -1.09 -3.23 -10.32
C PHE A 142 -2.52 -3.23 -9.77
N LEU A 143 -3.11 -2.05 -9.59
CA LEU A 143 -4.51 -1.93 -9.18
C LEU A 143 -5.44 -2.48 -10.26
N PHE A 144 -5.20 -2.13 -11.53
CA PHE A 144 -5.96 -2.65 -12.66
C PHE A 144 -5.88 -4.18 -12.76
N LEU A 145 -4.68 -4.76 -12.65
CA LEU A 145 -4.51 -6.21 -12.66
C LEU A 145 -5.20 -6.89 -11.47
N SER A 146 -5.08 -6.31 -10.27
CA SER A 146 -5.78 -6.79 -9.08
C SER A 146 -7.30 -6.81 -9.29
N ALA A 147 -7.85 -5.72 -9.84
CA ALA A 147 -9.27 -5.63 -10.14
C ALA A 147 -9.72 -6.71 -11.13
N LEU A 148 -8.95 -6.94 -12.21
CA LEU A 148 -9.25 -8.00 -13.18
C LEU A 148 -9.27 -9.39 -12.53
N LEU A 149 -8.31 -9.70 -11.66
CA LEU A 149 -8.25 -10.97 -10.94
C LEU A 149 -9.45 -11.14 -10.01
N LEU A 150 -9.82 -10.11 -9.25
CA LEU A 150 -10.98 -10.16 -8.37
C LEU A 150 -12.26 -10.34 -9.17
N VAL A 151 -12.47 -9.56 -10.24
CA VAL A 151 -13.64 -9.69 -11.12
C VAL A 151 -13.76 -11.11 -11.66
N ARG A 152 -12.66 -11.69 -12.12
CA ARG A 152 -12.64 -13.07 -12.59
C ARG A 152 -12.97 -14.06 -11.46
N HIS A 153 -12.37 -13.89 -10.30
CA HIS A 153 -12.56 -14.74 -9.12
C HIS A 153 -14.01 -14.77 -8.68
N TYR A 154 -14.66 -13.61 -8.57
CA TYR A 154 -16.06 -13.51 -8.20
C TYR A 154 -17.00 -14.09 -9.27
N ARG A 155 -16.67 -13.91 -10.56
CA ARG A 155 -17.44 -14.50 -11.66
C ARG A 155 -17.42 -16.03 -11.63
N GLU A 156 -16.25 -16.63 -11.36
CA GLU A 156 -16.08 -18.08 -11.36
C GLU A 156 -16.55 -18.73 -10.05
N SER A 157 -16.32 -18.08 -8.89
CA SER A 157 -16.57 -18.69 -7.58
C SER A 157 -18.00 -18.55 -7.07
N VAL A 158 -18.70 -17.47 -7.43
CA VAL A 158 -20.01 -17.14 -6.83
C VAL A 158 -21.17 -17.36 -7.82
N GLY A 159 -20.89 -17.79 -9.06
CA GLY A 159 -21.95 -18.02 -10.06
C GLY A 159 -22.83 -16.78 -10.29
N ILE A 160 -22.27 -15.58 -10.07
CA ILE A 160 -23.04 -14.33 -10.03
C ILE A 160 -23.61 -14.05 -11.42
N LYS A 161 -24.95 -14.04 -11.50
CA LYS A 161 -25.70 -13.51 -12.65
C LYS A 161 -25.12 -12.13 -12.99
N LYS A 162 -24.67 -11.94 -14.25
CA LYS A 162 -23.93 -10.77 -14.80
C LYS A 162 -24.34 -9.37 -14.31
N ARG A 163 -25.51 -9.17 -13.69
CA ARG A 163 -26.03 -7.89 -13.19
C ARG A 163 -25.45 -7.40 -11.85
N GLN A 164 -24.91 -8.25 -10.97
CA GLN A 164 -24.41 -7.78 -9.65
C GLN A 164 -22.95 -7.29 -9.65
N ILE A 165 -22.20 -7.50 -10.74
CA ILE A 165 -20.79 -7.08 -10.83
C ILE A 165 -20.65 -5.55 -10.82
N LEU A 166 -21.63 -4.84 -11.40
CA LEU A 166 -21.68 -3.37 -11.41
C LEU A 166 -21.77 -2.76 -10.00
N PHE A 167 -22.35 -3.47 -9.03
CA PHE A 167 -22.47 -2.98 -7.65
C PHE A 167 -21.20 -3.15 -6.81
N ILE A 168 -20.24 -3.97 -7.24
CA ILE A 168 -18.94 -4.15 -6.56
C ILE A 168 -17.89 -3.18 -7.13
N LEU A 169 -18.16 -2.64 -8.33
CA LEU A 169 -17.27 -1.74 -9.08
C LEU A 169 -17.64 -0.25 -8.93
N MET A 170 -18.81 0.07 -8.36
CA MET A 170 -19.23 1.41 -7.93
C MET A 170 -18.91 1.61 -6.45
#